data_AF-A0A060CJI8-F1
#
_entry.id   AF-A0A060CJI8-F1
#
_cell.length_a   1.000
_cell.length_b   1.000
_cell.length_c   1.000
_cell.angle_alpha   90.00
_cell.angle_beta   90.00
_cell.angle_gamma   90.00
#
_symmetry.space_group_name_H-M   'P 1'
#
loop_
_entity.id
_entity.type
_entity.pdbx_description
1 polymer ?
#
loop_
_entity_poly.entity_id
_entity_poly.type
_entity_poly.pdbx_seq_one_letter_code
_entity_poly.pdbx_strand_id
1 'polypeptide(L)'
;MVLFCGQPGFNFASGTIRGVHVAHSGNYRTWIERTNDGVQVLGGGELLLPGEITLAPGNTYHSPDIYFQYADGLDNAARALHRWERSLPSHPSAPRPVTLNVWEAVYFDHDCPRLLALADRPPSSESSASYSTTDGSSDDATTAPDSATGVWIQ
;
A
#
# COMPACT_ATOMS: atom_id res chain seq x y z
N MET A 1 5.90 2.04 -4.14
CA MET A 1 6.39 3.16 -4.98
C MET A 1 7.11 2.60 -6.21
N VAL A 2 6.84 3.14 -7.41
CA VAL A 2 7.58 2.77 -8.64
C VAL A 2 8.46 3.94 -9.05
N LEU A 3 9.74 3.70 -9.33
CA LEU A 3 10.64 4.69 -9.94
C LEU A 3 10.65 4.49 -11.46
N PHE A 4 10.37 5.55 -12.22
CA PHE A 4 10.40 5.52 -13.68
C PHE A 4 11.58 6.34 -14.24
N CYS A 5 12.22 5.82 -15.28
CA CYS A 5 13.20 6.54 -16.10
C CYS A 5 12.87 6.34 -17.58
N GLY A 6 13.06 7.35 -18.42
CA GLY A 6 12.65 7.25 -19.82
C GLY A 6 13.14 8.37 -20.71
N GLN A 7 12.60 8.42 -21.92
CA GLN A 7 12.91 9.47 -22.89
C GLN A 7 12.66 10.88 -22.32
N PRO A 8 13.55 11.86 -22.56
CA PRO A 8 13.26 13.25 -22.24
C PRO A 8 11.90 13.68 -22.80
N GLY A 9 11.05 14.23 -21.94
CA GLY A 9 9.69 14.66 -22.32
C GLY A 9 8.63 13.56 -22.35
N PHE A 10 8.91 12.35 -21.82
CA PHE A 10 7.86 11.36 -21.60
C PHE A 10 6.73 11.96 -20.74
N ASN A 11 5.52 11.49 -20.98
CA ASN A 11 4.32 11.96 -20.29
C ASN A 11 3.36 10.79 -20.04
N PHE A 12 2.10 11.10 -19.72
CA PHE A 12 1.08 10.10 -19.48
C PHE A 12 0.74 9.26 -20.72
N ALA A 13 0.64 9.92 -21.88
CA ALA A 13 0.20 9.29 -23.12
C ALA A 13 1.33 8.61 -23.90
N SER A 14 2.55 9.14 -23.86
CA SER A 14 3.67 8.66 -24.69
C SER A 14 5.05 8.94 -24.10
N GLY A 15 6.05 8.25 -24.66
CA GLY A 15 7.45 8.29 -24.27
C GLY A 15 7.87 6.96 -23.66
N THR A 16 8.93 6.36 -24.21
CA THR A 16 9.44 5.07 -23.72
C THR A 16 10.00 5.21 -22.30
N ILE A 17 9.50 4.40 -21.38
CA ILE A 17 9.88 4.37 -19.97
C ILE A 17 10.25 2.95 -19.51
N ARG A 18 11.14 2.89 -18.52
CA ARG A 18 11.46 1.72 -17.70
C ARG A 18 11.07 2.04 -16.27
N GLY A 19 10.49 1.08 -15.57
CA GLY A 19 10.07 1.20 -14.18
C GLY A 19 10.69 0.13 -13.30
N VAL A 20 10.97 0.47 -12.03
CA VAL A 20 11.37 -0.50 -11.00
C VAL A 20 10.54 -0.30 -9.73
N HIS A 21 10.08 -1.40 -9.15
CA HIS A 21 9.39 -1.44 -7.87
C HIS A 21 10.01 -2.51 -6.98
N VAL A 22 10.37 -2.14 -5.75
CA VAL A 22 10.79 -3.08 -4.70
C VAL A 22 9.54 -3.49 -3.93
N ALA A 23 9.23 -4.78 -3.93
CA ALA A 23 8.06 -5.35 -3.27
C ALA A 23 8.27 -5.47 -1.75
N HIS A 24 8.54 -4.34 -1.11
CA HIS A 24 8.86 -4.26 0.31
C HIS A 24 8.11 -3.09 0.97
N SER A 25 7.55 -3.34 2.16
CA SER A 25 6.81 -2.36 2.93
C SER A 25 7.63 -1.68 4.03
N GLY A 26 8.82 -2.20 4.34
CA GLY A 26 9.75 -1.62 5.31
C GLY A 26 10.68 -0.59 4.67
N ASN A 27 11.90 -0.48 5.21
CA ASN A 27 12.93 0.38 4.64
C ASN A 27 13.40 -0.19 3.30
N TYR A 28 13.35 0.63 2.23
CA TYR A 28 13.86 0.24 0.92
C TYR A 28 14.49 1.43 0.20
N ARG A 29 15.25 1.14 -0.85
CA ARG A 29 15.81 2.14 -1.75
C ARG A 29 15.63 1.72 -3.20
N THR A 30 15.51 2.72 -4.07
CA THR A 30 15.62 2.58 -5.52
C THR A 30 16.64 3.59 -6.02
N TRP A 31 17.39 3.24 -7.06
CA TRP A 31 18.42 4.11 -7.61
C TRP A 31 18.57 3.96 -9.11
N ILE A 32 19.13 5.01 -9.72
CA ILE A 32 19.60 5.02 -11.10
C ILE A 32 21.06 5.42 -11.05
N GLU A 33 21.90 4.64 -11.71
CA GLU A 33 23.34 4.87 -11.76
C GLU A 33 23.82 4.81 -13.21
N ARG A 34 24.83 5.62 -13.52
CA ARG A 34 25.67 5.44 -14.70
C ARG A 34 27.08 5.15 -14.20
N THR A 35 27.58 3.97 -14.50
CA THR A 35 28.91 3.52 -14.12
C THR A 35 29.99 4.21 -14.96
N ASN A 36 31.25 4.11 -14.55
CA ASN A 36 32.37 4.75 -15.24
C ASN A 36 32.64 4.19 -16.65
N ASP A 37 32.28 2.93 -16.90
CA ASP A 37 32.31 2.30 -18.23
C ASP A 37 31.05 2.61 -19.07
N GLY A 38 30.15 3.45 -18.55
CA GLY A 38 28.98 3.98 -19.26
C GLY A 38 27.73 3.11 -19.18
N VAL A 39 27.77 1.98 -18.48
CA VAL A 39 26.59 1.14 -18.23
C VAL A 39 25.59 1.91 -17.37
N GLN A 40 24.32 1.86 -17.76
CA GLN A 40 23.24 2.47 -16.99
C GLN A 40 22.45 1.39 -16.26
N VAL A 41 22.33 1.54 -14.95
CA VAL A 41 21.67 0.59 -14.07
C VAL A 41 20.47 1.26 -13.42
N LEU A 42 19.34 0.54 -13.41
CA LEU A 42 18.16 0.84 -12.62
C LEU A 42 17.99 -0.29 -11.63
N GLY A 43 17.94 0.02 -10.33
CA GLY A 43 17.94 -0.99 -9.28
C GLY A 43 17.15 -0.59 -8.05
N GLY A 44 16.96 -1.57 -7.17
CA GLY A 44 16.31 -1.37 -5.88
C GLY A 44 16.53 -2.57 -4.97
N GLY A 45 16.18 -2.41 -3.70
CA GLY A 45 16.19 -3.45 -2.68
C GLY A 45 15.77 -2.89 -1.33
N GLU A 46 15.58 -3.76 -0.36
CA GLU A 46 15.47 -3.37 1.04
C GLU A 46 16.71 -2.61 1.51
N LEU A 47 16.51 -1.76 2.50
CA LEU A 47 17.56 -1.02 3.17
C LEU A 47 17.65 -1.53 4.61
N LEU A 48 18.50 -2.52 4.81
CA LEU A 48 18.73 -3.14 6.11
C LEU A 48 19.48 -2.18 7.04
N LEU A 49 18.94 -1.99 8.24
CA LEU A 49 19.63 -1.32 9.34
C LEU A 49 20.56 -2.30 10.08
N PRO A 50 21.55 -1.80 10.83
CA PRO A 50 22.47 -2.66 11.57
C PRO A 50 21.73 -3.62 12.50
N GLY A 51 22.05 -4.92 12.39
CA GLY A 51 21.49 -5.96 13.24
C GLY A 51 20.14 -6.53 12.79
N GLU A 52 19.51 -5.98 11.73
CA GLU A 52 18.23 -6.52 11.22
C GLU A 52 18.38 -7.93 10.64
N ILE A 53 19.56 -8.28 10.12
CA ILE A 53 19.86 -9.62 9.61
C ILE A 53 21.24 -10.08 10.07
N THR A 54 21.31 -11.28 10.62
CA THR A 54 22.55 -12.03 10.91
C THR A 54 22.41 -13.45 10.38
N LEU A 55 23.34 -13.88 9.54
CA LEU A 55 23.33 -15.23 8.97
C LEU A 55 24.40 -16.10 9.65
N ALA A 56 23.97 -17.23 10.21
CA ALA A 56 24.86 -18.30 10.64
C ALA A 56 25.36 -19.10 9.42
N PRO A 57 26.48 -19.83 9.54
CA PRO A 57 26.96 -20.70 8.47
C PRO A 57 25.87 -21.67 8.00
N GLY A 58 25.62 -21.70 6.69
CA GLY A 58 24.59 -22.56 6.07
C GLY A 58 23.20 -21.93 5.99
N ASN A 59 22.95 -20.76 6.59
CA ASN A 59 21.69 -20.06 6.45
C ASN A 59 21.63 -19.25 5.16
N THR A 60 20.42 -19.11 4.62
CA THR A 60 20.12 -18.33 3.42
C THR A 60 19.23 -17.15 3.77
N TYR A 61 19.40 -16.08 3.01
CA TYR A 61 18.53 -14.92 3.03
C TYR A 61 17.82 -14.76 1.69
N HIS A 62 16.55 -14.36 1.74
CA HIS A 62 15.74 -14.06 0.57
C HIS A 62 15.40 -12.57 0.56
N SER A 63 15.91 -11.84 -0.42
CA SER A 63 15.53 -10.45 -0.65
C SER A 63 14.07 -10.36 -1.14
N PRO A 64 13.41 -9.21 -1.00
CA PRO A 64 12.16 -8.88 -1.66
C PRO A 64 12.26 -9.04 -3.18
N ASP A 65 11.11 -9.34 -3.78
CA ASP A 65 10.99 -9.35 -5.23
C ASP A 65 11.15 -7.93 -5.79
N ILE A 66 11.77 -7.85 -6.97
CA ILE A 66 11.90 -6.61 -7.73
C ILE A 66 11.10 -6.76 -9.01
N TYR A 67 10.12 -5.88 -9.19
CA TYR A 67 9.29 -5.83 -10.40
C TYR A 67 9.82 -4.78 -11.36
N PHE A 68 10.09 -5.19 -12.60
CA PHE A 68 10.49 -4.31 -13.68
C PHE A 68 9.36 -4.11 -14.68
N GLN A 69 9.29 -2.90 -15.23
CA GLN A 69 8.31 -2.54 -16.25
C GLN A 69 9.00 -1.86 -17.43
N TYR A 70 8.42 -2.07 -18.61
CA TYR A 70 8.74 -1.36 -19.83
C TYR A 70 7.44 -0.96 -20.52
N ALA A 71 7.28 0.31 -20.87
CA ALA A 71 6.06 0.83 -21.46
C ALA A 71 6.33 2.08 -22.30
N ASP A 72 5.34 2.48 -23.08
CA ASP A 72 5.28 3.78 -23.75
C ASP A 72 4.17 4.62 -23.11
N GLY A 73 4.55 5.66 -22.36
CA GLY A 73 3.65 6.48 -21.55
C GLY A 73 3.30 5.89 -20.18
N LEU A 74 3.11 6.75 -19.18
CA LEU A 74 2.79 6.34 -17.80
C LEU A 74 1.43 5.66 -17.69
N ASP A 75 0.45 6.03 -18.51
CA ASP A 75 -0.86 5.41 -18.50
C ASP A 75 -0.78 3.93 -18.89
N ASN A 76 0.06 3.60 -19.87
CA ASN A 76 0.23 2.22 -20.30
C ASN A 76 0.97 1.39 -19.24
N ALA A 77 1.96 1.97 -18.55
CA ALA A 77 2.59 1.33 -17.40
C ALA A 77 1.57 1.06 -16.28
N ALA A 78 0.77 2.05 -15.89
CA ALA A 78 -0.27 1.89 -14.87
C ALA A 78 -1.32 0.85 -15.27
N ARG A 79 -1.79 0.86 -16.53
CA ARG A 79 -2.72 -0.15 -17.04
C ARG A 79 -2.11 -1.55 -17.01
N ALA A 80 -0.84 -1.70 -17.36
CA ALA A 80 -0.15 -2.99 -17.32
C ALA A 80 -0.04 -3.52 -15.89
N LEU A 81 0.38 -2.67 -14.94
CA LEU A 81 0.46 -3.02 -13.52
C LEU A 81 -0.91 -3.42 -12.97
N HIS A 82 -1.93 -2.59 -13.15
CA HIS A 82 -3.28 -2.91 -12.67
C HIS A 82 -3.86 -4.16 -13.32
N ARG A 83 -3.59 -4.44 -14.60
CA ARG A 83 -4.00 -5.71 -15.22
C ARG A 83 -3.31 -6.90 -14.58
N TRP A 84 -2.00 -6.80 -14.32
CA TRP A 84 -1.24 -7.86 -13.66
C TRP A 84 -1.73 -8.09 -12.23
N GLU A 85 -1.88 -7.05 -11.40
CA GLU A 85 -2.39 -7.19 -10.04
C GLU A 85 -3.79 -7.81 -9.99
N ARG A 86 -4.69 -7.45 -10.92
CA ARG A 86 -6.03 -8.05 -11.02
C ARG A 86 -6.02 -9.50 -11.52
N SER A 87 -4.93 -9.94 -12.15
CA SER A 87 -4.77 -11.33 -12.58
C SER A 87 -4.28 -12.25 -11.47
N LEU A 88 -3.80 -11.69 -10.35
CA LEU A 88 -3.32 -12.49 -9.23
C LEU A 88 -4.47 -13.25 -8.56
N PRO A 89 -4.26 -14.50 -8.12
CA PRO A 89 -5.29 -15.28 -7.43
C PRO A 89 -5.83 -14.62 -6.15
N SER A 90 -5.04 -13.75 -5.53
CA SER A 90 -5.41 -12.99 -4.34
C SER A 90 -6.31 -11.78 -4.63
N HIS A 91 -6.54 -11.43 -5.90
CA HIS A 91 -7.38 -10.30 -6.24
C HIS A 91 -8.83 -10.55 -5.82
N PRO A 92 -9.45 -9.65 -5.04
CA PRO A 92 -10.85 -9.80 -4.64
C PRO A 92 -11.77 -9.81 -5.86
N SER A 93 -12.63 -10.82 -5.95
CA SER A 93 -13.61 -10.97 -7.04
C SER A 93 -14.95 -10.28 -6.76
N ALA A 94 -15.27 -10.05 -5.48
CA ALA A 94 -16.51 -9.39 -5.08
C ALA A 94 -16.41 -7.86 -5.24
N PRO A 95 -17.50 -7.18 -5.63
CA PRO A 95 -17.58 -5.73 -5.56
C PRO A 95 -17.25 -5.25 -4.14
N ARG A 96 -16.39 -4.23 -4.01
CA ARG A 96 -16.13 -3.65 -2.70
C ARG A 96 -17.36 -2.88 -2.23
N PRO A 97 -17.91 -3.19 -1.04
CA PRO A 97 -19.05 -2.45 -0.51
C PRO A 97 -18.64 -0.99 -0.28
N VAL A 98 -19.61 -0.08 -0.38
CA VAL A 98 -19.37 1.30 0.03
C VAL A 98 -19.36 1.31 1.55
N THR A 99 -18.28 1.80 2.14
CA THR A 99 -18.13 1.85 3.59
C THR A 99 -18.29 3.28 4.09
N LEU A 100 -19.01 3.45 5.19
CA LEU A 100 -18.89 4.66 5.99
C LEU A 100 -17.85 4.41 7.09
N ASN A 101 -16.71 5.10 6.99
CA ASN A 101 -15.77 5.17 8.09
C ASN A 101 -16.20 6.32 9.02
N VAL A 102 -16.53 5.99 10.27
CA VAL A 102 -17.03 6.96 11.26
C VAL A 102 -15.93 7.65 12.06
N TRP A 103 -14.65 7.38 11.77
CA TRP A 103 -13.52 7.93 12.53
C TRP A 103 -13.60 9.46 12.69
N GLU A 104 -13.82 10.21 11.62
CA GLU A 104 -13.94 11.67 11.70
C GLU A 104 -15.27 12.14 12.32
N ALA A 105 -16.29 11.27 12.34
CA ALA A 105 -17.63 11.59 12.82
C ALA A 105 -17.77 11.46 14.35
N VAL A 106 -16.96 10.61 14.97
CA VAL A 106 -16.99 10.35 16.42
C VAL A 106 -15.63 10.46 17.10
N TYR A 107 -14.52 10.43 16.36
CA TYR A 107 -13.17 10.29 16.92
C TYR A 107 -13.15 9.19 17.99
N PHE A 108 -12.88 9.53 19.24
CA PHE A 108 -12.86 8.59 20.36
C PHE A 108 -14.19 8.52 21.14
N ASP A 109 -15.15 9.39 20.85
CA ASP A 109 -16.47 9.47 21.50
C ASP A 109 -17.44 8.42 20.90
N HIS A 110 -17.07 7.15 21.06
CA HIS A 110 -17.84 6.01 20.58
C HIS A 110 -19.08 5.81 21.45
N ASP A 111 -20.24 6.23 20.94
CA ASP A 111 -21.55 6.02 21.57
C ASP A 111 -22.40 5.08 20.69
N CYS A 112 -22.76 3.91 21.22
CA CYS A 112 -23.47 2.86 20.47
C CYS A 112 -24.82 3.33 19.87
N PRO A 113 -25.71 4.01 20.62
CA PRO A 113 -26.92 4.64 20.07
C PRO A 113 -26.64 5.59 18.90
N ARG A 114 -25.60 6.43 19.00
CA ARG A 114 -25.20 7.35 17.92
C ARG A 114 -24.69 6.61 16.68
N LEU A 115 -23.93 5.53 16.87
CA LEU A 115 -23.44 4.68 15.77
C LEU A 115 -24.58 3.95 15.07
N LEU A 116 -25.56 3.43 15.81
CA LEU A 116 -26.77 2.80 15.24
C LEU A 116 -27.62 3.80 14.46
N ALA A 117 -27.80 5.03 14.96
CA ALA A 117 -28.51 6.08 14.22
C ALA A 117 -27.83 6.46 12.90
N LEU A 118 -26.49 6.37 12.84
CA LEU A 118 -25.72 6.54 11.60
C LEU A 118 -25.85 5.32 10.67
N ALA A 119 -26.00 4.12 11.24
CA ALA A 119 -26.19 2.88 10.50
C ALA A 119 -27.59 2.75 9.87
N ASP A 120 -28.61 3.22 10.56
CA ASP A 120 -30.01 3.16 10.12
C ASP A 120 -30.37 4.25 9.11
N ARG A 121 -29.45 5.16 8.80
CA ARG A 121 -29.69 6.20 7.79
C ARG A 121 -29.76 5.53 6.41
N PRO A 122 -30.86 5.71 5.66
CA PRO A 122 -31.01 5.03 4.38
C PRO A 122 -29.85 5.41 3.46
N PRO A 123 -29.26 4.43 2.74
CA PRO A 123 -28.21 4.72 1.79
C PRO A 123 -28.76 5.73 0.78
N SER A 124 -27.97 6.77 0.49
CA SER A 124 -28.29 7.71 -0.58
C SER A 124 -28.27 6.97 -1.92
N SER A 125 -29.41 6.39 -2.32
CA SER A 125 -29.79 5.78 -3.62
C SER A 125 -28.81 4.91 -4.42
N GLU A 126 -27.55 4.71 -4.01
CA GLU A 126 -26.50 4.10 -4.83
C GLU A 126 -25.55 3.16 -4.08
N SER A 127 -25.86 2.69 -2.86
CA SER A 127 -24.95 1.72 -2.22
C SER A 127 -25.54 0.80 -1.15
N SER A 128 -25.04 -0.43 -1.14
CA SER A 128 -25.08 -1.33 0.02
C SER A 128 -23.94 -0.92 0.96
N ALA A 129 -24.27 -0.48 2.18
CA ALA A 129 -23.30 0.05 3.13
C ALA A 129 -22.75 -1.03 4.07
N SER A 130 -21.44 -1.05 4.29
CA SER A 130 -20.79 -1.83 5.38
C SER A 130 -20.09 -0.88 6.34
N TYR A 131 -20.29 -1.07 7.64
CA TYR A 131 -19.79 -0.18 8.70
C TYR A 131 -18.54 -0.76 9.33
N SER A 132 -17.48 0.04 9.47
CA SER A 132 -16.24 -0.35 10.14
C SER A 132 -15.89 0.66 11.23
N THR A 133 -15.74 0.18 12.45
CA THR A 133 -15.14 0.95 13.55
C THR A 133 -13.64 0.76 13.49
N THR A 134 -12.87 1.84 13.51
CA THR A 134 -11.40 1.78 13.53
C THR A 134 -10.91 2.44 14.82
N ASP A 135 -10.13 1.68 15.59
CA ASP A 135 -9.54 1.96 16.90
C ASP A 135 -10.51 2.28 18.07
N GLY A 136 -10.42 1.47 19.14
CA GLY A 136 -11.19 1.65 20.39
C GLY A 136 -12.40 0.73 20.58
N SER A 137 -12.49 -0.41 19.87
CA SER A 137 -13.59 -1.37 20.04
C SER A 137 -13.48 -2.27 21.29
N SER A 138 -12.44 -2.10 22.10
CA SER A 138 -12.41 -2.67 23.45
C SER A 138 -13.28 -1.80 24.35
N ASP A 139 -14.10 -2.40 25.21
CA ASP A 139 -15.00 -1.74 26.19
C ASP A 139 -14.30 -0.75 27.17
N ASP A 140 -13.02 -0.44 26.97
CA ASP A 140 -12.27 0.57 27.67
C ASP A 140 -12.21 1.86 26.83
N ALA A 141 -12.90 2.89 27.33
CA ALA A 141 -12.98 4.22 26.74
C ALA A 141 -11.58 4.87 26.63
N THR A 142 -10.88 4.57 25.54
CA THR A 142 -9.58 5.14 25.24
C THR A 142 -9.79 6.59 24.78
N THR A 143 -9.63 7.55 25.69
CA THR A 143 -9.92 8.97 25.43
C THR A 143 -8.74 9.72 24.78
N ALA A 144 -7.63 9.05 24.48
CA ALA A 144 -6.43 9.66 23.92
C ALA A 144 -5.56 8.67 23.12
N PRO A 145 -4.83 9.13 22.08
CA PRO A 145 -3.96 8.28 21.26
C PRO A 145 -2.81 7.60 22.03
N ASP A 146 -2.51 8.05 23.25
CA ASP A 146 -1.28 7.67 23.96
C ASP A 146 -1.46 6.47 24.91
N SER A 147 -2.68 6.00 25.17
CA SER A 147 -2.96 5.06 26.28
C SER A 147 -3.24 3.61 25.89
N ALA A 148 -3.37 3.25 24.60
CA ALA A 148 -3.83 1.90 24.22
C ALA A 148 -3.20 1.29 22.95
N THR A 149 -2.05 1.78 22.48
CA THR A 149 -1.34 1.11 21.38
C THR A 149 -0.79 -0.24 21.86
N GLY A 150 -1.47 -1.34 21.52
CA GLY A 150 -1.01 -2.72 21.76
C GLY A 150 -1.87 -3.60 22.67
N VAL A 151 -3.05 -3.16 23.12
CA VAL A 151 -3.97 -4.02 23.91
C VAL A 151 -5.00 -4.67 22.99
N TRP A 152 -4.83 -5.97 22.73
CA TRP A 152 -5.82 -6.80 22.04
C TRP A 152 -6.51 -7.69 23.07
N ILE A 153 -7.80 -7.46 23.35
CA ILE A 153 -8.61 -8.35 24.20
C ILE A 153 -9.08 -9.51 23.31
N GLN A 154 -8.80 -10.75 23.73
CA GLN A 154 -9.25 -11.98 23.05
C GLN A 154 -10.75 -12.22 23.22
#